data_AF-A0A7U0AVS4-F1
#
_entry.id   AF-A0A7U0AVS4-F1
#
_cell.length_a   1.000
_cell.length_b   1.000
_cell.length_c   1.000
_cell.angle_alpha   90.00
_cell.angle_beta   90.00
_cell.angle_gamma   90.00
#
_symmetry.space_group_name_H-M   'P 1'
#
loop_
_entity.id
_entity.type
_entity.pdbx_description
1 polymer ?
#
loop_
_entity_poly.entity_id
_entity_poly.type
_entity_poly.pdbx_seq_one_letter_code
_entity_poly.pdbx_strand_id
1 'polypeptide(L)'
;MKKFDYNLVKLLQCLIEFRSVTRTAEELDVAISTVRHGLARLRREFNDRIVVNTKEGLVPTTLAITLNSHFSSAANLIDNAIAAGKNSDSAQNSLTINQCQPINPTLVKLPNIPTVTVQRYGRDFYYQIC
;
A
#
# COMPACT_ATOMS: atom_id res chain seq x y z
N MET A 1 -17.36 13.15 5.89
CA MET A 1 -16.10 12.68 6.52
C MET A 1 -15.51 13.79 7.36
N LYS A 2 -15.07 13.49 8.59
CA LYS A 2 -14.38 14.44 9.46
C LYS A 2 -13.06 14.87 8.78
N LYS A 3 -12.76 16.17 8.74
CA LYS A 3 -11.52 16.70 8.13
C LYS A 3 -10.34 16.41 9.05
N PHE A 4 -9.79 15.21 8.95
CA PHE A 4 -8.56 14.84 9.64
C PHE A 4 -7.36 15.34 8.84
N ASP A 5 -6.40 15.95 9.51
CA ASP A 5 -5.22 16.49 8.87
C ASP A 5 -4.16 15.40 8.78
N TYR A 6 -3.86 14.99 7.55
CA TYR A 6 -2.92 13.91 7.30
C TYR A 6 -1.48 14.26 7.70
N ASN A 7 -1.14 15.56 7.80
CA ASN A 7 0.18 15.97 8.30
C ASN A 7 0.38 15.57 9.76
N LEU A 8 -0.70 15.44 10.54
CA LEU A 8 -0.63 14.95 11.92
C LEU A 8 -0.25 13.47 12.00
N VAL A 9 -0.56 12.67 10.98
CA VAL A 9 -0.18 11.26 10.91
C VAL A 9 1.33 11.11 10.78
N LYS A 10 1.92 11.84 9.83
CA LYS A 10 3.38 11.86 9.63
C LYS A 10 4.11 12.37 10.87
N LEU A 11 3.58 13.44 11.48
CA LEU A 11 4.12 13.99 12.72
C LEU A 11 4.12 12.97 13.86
N LEU A 12 3.03 12.20 14.03
CA LEU A 12 2.96 11.14 15.03
C LEU A 12 3.99 10.04 14.77
N GLN A 13 4.09 9.56 13.53
CA GLN A 13 5.06 8.54 13.12
C GLN A 13 6.49 8.96 13.46
N CYS A 14 6.90 10.16 13.04
CA CYS A 14 8.24 10.67 13.32
C CYS A 14 8.49 10.90 14.82
N LEU A 15 7.50 11.35 15.60
CA LEU A 15 7.66 11.51 17.05
C LEU A 15 7.91 10.18 17.77
N ILE A 16 7.25 9.10 17.32
CA ILE A 16 7.41 7.76 17.90
C ILE A 16 8.79 7.19 17.54
N GLU A 17 9.25 7.42 16.31
CA GLU A 17 10.53 6.94 15.81
C GLU A 17 11.71 7.65 16.49
N PHE A 18 11.74 8.99 16.46
CA PHE A 18 12.89 9.75 16.94
C PHE A 18 12.87 10.06 18.43
N ARG A 19 11.70 10.00 19.07
CA ARG A 19 11.52 10.33 20.50
C ARG A 19 12.08 11.71 20.88
N SER A 20 12.04 12.66 19.94
CA SER A 20 12.58 14.01 20.12
C SER A 20 11.84 15.00 19.24
N VAL A 21 11.32 16.07 19.84
CA VAL A 21 10.58 17.12 19.12
C VAL A 21 11.48 17.87 18.14
N THR A 22 12.74 18.13 18.52
CA THR A 22 13.70 18.84 17.67
C THR A 22 14.04 18.02 16.43
N ARG A 23 14.38 16.74 16.62
CA ARG A 23 14.73 15.85 15.52
C ARG A 23 13.54 15.59 14.59
N THR A 24 12.33 15.50 15.13
CA THR A 24 11.11 15.42 14.30
C THR A 24 10.88 16.68 13.48
N ALA A 25 11.19 17.86 14.03
CA ALA A 25 11.05 19.12 13.29
C ALA A 25 12.04 19.19 12.11
N GLU A 26 13.28 18.73 12.35
CA GLU A 26 14.32 18.61 11.32
C GLU A 26 13.91 17.62 10.21
N GLU A 27 13.43 16.42 10.57
CA GLU A 27 13.02 15.41 9.59
C GLU A 27 11.85 15.87 8.70
N LEU A 28 10.90 16.60 9.30
CA LEU A 28 9.72 17.08 8.59
C LEU A 28 9.97 18.42 7.86
N ASP A 29 11.16 19.00 7.97
CA ASP A 29 11.51 20.34 7.46
C ASP A 29 10.51 21.42 7.90
N VAL A 30 10.16 21.41 9.19
CA VAL A 30 9.22 22.37 9.78
C VAL A 30 9.79 23.02 11.04
N ALA A 31 9.25 24.19 11.40
CA ALA A 31 9.57 24.82 12.67
C ALA A 31 9.11 23.97 13.88
N ILE A 32 9.88 23.98 14.96
CA ILE A 32 9.55 23.29 16.23
C ILE A 32 8.18 23.73 16.77
N SER A 33 7.79 24.99 16.59
CA SER A 33 6.47 25.51 16.97
C SER A 33 5.33 24.75 16.27
N THR A 34 5.50 24.44 14.99
CA THR A 34 4.57 23.61 14.20
C THR A 34 4.45 22.22 14.80
N VAL A 35 5.56 21.60 15.19
CA VAL A 35 5.52 20.27 15.83
C VAL A 35 4.78 20.30 17.17
N ARG A 36 5.04 21.32 18.00
CA ARG A 36 4.34 21.48 19.29
C ARG A 36 2.85 21.75 19.12
N HIS A 37 2.46 22.54 18.12
CA HIS A 37 1.05 22.77 17.78
C HIS A 37 0.38 21.49 17.25
N GLY A 38 1.05 20.75 16.37
CA GLY A 38 0.57 19.45 15.89
C GLY A 38 0.36 18.46 17.04
N LEU A 39 1.30 18.39 17.97
CA LEU A 39 1.18 17.56 19.17
C LEU A 39 0.02 18.00 20.07
N ALA A 40 -0.15 19.30 20.31
CA ALA A 40 -1.29 19.82 21.09
C ALA A 40 -2.62 19.46 20.43
N ARG A 41 -2.68 19.48 19.10
CA ARG A 41 -3.86 19.06 18.35
C ARG A 41 -4.12 17.57 18.43
N LEU A 42 -3.10 16.72 18.25
CA LEU A 42 -3.19 15.27 18.43
C LEU A 42 -3.75 14.94 19.83
N ARG A 43 -3.24 15.62 20.86
CA ARG A 43 -3.72 15.42 22.24
C ARG A 43 -5.21 15.72 22.40
N ARG A 44 -5.71 16.76 21.72
CA ARG A 44 -7.12 17.15 21.77
C ARG A 44 -8.02 16.22 20.97
N GLU A 45 -7.59 15.76 19.79
CA GLU A 45 -8.39 14.89 18.92
C GLU A 45 -8.60 13.50 19.53
N PHE A 46 -7.57 12.97 20.19
CA PHE A 46 -7.60 11.63 20.80
C PHE A 46 -7.85 11.65 22.32
N ASN A 47 -7.93 12.84 22.92
CA ASN A 47 -8.07 13.04 24.36
C ASN A 47 -7.03 12.26 25.18
N ASP A 48 -5.80 12.18 24.68
CA ASP A 48 -4.70 11.43 25.27
C ASP A 48 -3.40 12.25 25.20
N ARG A 49 -2.41 11.93 26.03
CA ARG A 49 -1.12 12.66 26.04
C ARG A 49 -0.24 12.35 24.83
N ILE A 50 -0.48 11.22 24.15
CA ILE A 50 0.21 10.70 22.97
C ILE A 50 1.69 10.38 23.25
N VAL A 51 2.47 11.40 23.63
CA VAL A 51 3.85 11.29 24.12
C VAL A 51 3.98 11.99 25.46
N VAL A 52 4.73 11.39 26.37
CA VAL A 52 5.03 11.91 27.70
C VAL A 52 6.53 12.13 27.85
N ASN A 53 6.92 13.18 28.57
CA ASN A 53 8.33 13.43 28.88
C ASN A 53 8.69 12.67 30.16
N THR A 54 9.67 11.78 30.07
CA THR A 54 10.22 11.01 31.20
C THR A 54 11.70 11.31 31.36
N LYS A 55 12.34 10.79 32.41
CA LYS A 55 13.78 10.94 32.63
C LYS A 55 14.63 10.35 31.49
N GLU A 56 14.06 9.42 30.72
CA GLU A 56 14.69 8.75 29.58
C GLU A 56 14.39 9.43 28.24
N GLY A 57 13.60 10.52 28.25
CA GLY A 57 13.24 11.28 27.07
C GLY A 57 11.74 11.21 26.73
N LEU A 58 11.40 11.39 25.45
CA LEU A 58 10.02 11.35 24.99
C LEU A 58 9.57 9.89 24.83
N VAL A 59 8.60 9.46 25.64
CA VAL A 59 8.07 8.10 25.59
C VAL A 59 6.65 8.13 25.01
N PRO A 60 6.36 7.34 23.96
CA PRO A 60 5.00 7.22 23.43
C PRO A 60 4.11 6.42 24.37
N THR A 61 2.83 6.79 24.42
CA THR A 61 1.79 6.05 25.14
C THR A 61 1.36 4.81 24.36
N THR A 62 0.67 3.88 25.03
CA THR A 62 0.07 2.70 24.38
C THR A 62 -0.84 3.09 23.22
N LEU A 63 -1.67 4.13 23.41
CA LEU A 63 -2.56 4.61 22.37
C LEU A 63 -1.79 5.11 21.14
N ALA A 64 -0.72 5.87 21.33
CA ALA A 64 0.12 6.35 20.24
C ALA A 64 0.70 5.21 19.40
N ILE A 65 1.16 4.14 20.07
CA ILE A 65 1.70 2.94 19.40
C ILE A 65 0.61 2.23 18.58
N THR A 66 -0.59 2.05 19.15
CA THR A 66 -1.73 1.44 18.44
C THR A 66 -2.16 2.29 17.24
N LEU A 67 -2.24 3.61 17.39
CA LEU A 67 -2.56 4.51 16.27
C LEU A 67 -1.52 4.41 15.16
N ASN A 68 -0.23 4.31 15.53
CA ASN A 68 0.86 4.21 14.57
C ASN A 68 0.75 2.97 13.68
N SER A 69 0.37 1.82 14.24
CA SER A 69 0.20 0.59 13.45
C SER A 69 -0.94 0.72 12.43
N HIS A 70 -2.08 1.28 12.85
CA HIS A 70 -3.21 1.53 11.95
C HIS A 70 -2.85 2.52 10.84
N PHE A 71 -2.14 3.59 11.17
CA PHE A 71 -1.69 4.57 10.18
C PHE A 71 -0.67 4.01 9.20
N SER A 72 0.25 3.15 9.66
CA SER A 72 1.19 2.47 8.78
C SER A 72 0.47 1.54 7.80
N SER A 73 -0.51 0.76 8.27
CA SER A 73 -1.35 -0.05 7.37
C SER A 73 -2.10 0.79 6.35
N ALA A 74 -2.69 1.91 6.75
CA ALA A 74 -3.38 2.82 5.85
C ALA A 74 -2.44 3.48 4.83
N ALA A 75 -1.24 3.87 5.24
CA ALA A 75 -0.21 4.42 4.35
C ALA A 75 0.19 3.39 3.28
N ASN A 76 0.43 2.14 3.67
CA ASN A 76 0.73 1.06 2.72
C ASN A 76 -0.39 0.85 1.68
N LEU A 77 -1.66 0.97 2.08
CA LEU A 77 -2.78 0.88 1.16
C LEU A 77 -2.79 2.05 0.15
N ILE A 78 -2.48 3.26 0.62
CA ILE A 78 -2.37 4.44 -0.25
C ILE A 78 -1.20 4.26 -1.23
N ASP A 79 -0.04 3.81 -0.74
CA ASP A 79 1.15 3.60 -1.57
C ASP A 79 0.90 2.54 -2.65
N ASN A 80 0.24 1.43 -2.29
CA ASN A 80 -0.16 0.39 -3.24
C ASN A 80 -1.13 0.93 -4.31
N ALA A 81 -2.11 1.76 -3.92
CA ALA A 81 -3.04 2.38 -4.86
C ALA A 81 -2.33 3.35 -5.83
N ILE A 82 -1.38 4.15 -5.31
CA ILE A 82 -0.56 5.05 -6.14
C ILE A 82 0.32 4.26 -7.10
N ALA A 83 0.94 3.16 -6.63
CA ALA A 83 1.75 2.28 -7.47
C ALA A 83 0.92 1.61 -8.58
N ALA A 84 -0.28 1.12 -8.25
CA ALA A 84 -1.21 0.57 -9.23
C ALA A 84 -1.64 1.60 -10.28
N GLY A 85 -1.85 2.87 -9.89
CA GLY A 85 -2.15 3.97 -10.81
C GLY A 85 -1.00 4.25 -11.79
N LYS A 86 0.23 4.36 -11.28
CA LYS A 86 1.43 4.58 -12.11
C LYS A 86 1.70 3.45 -13.10
N ASN A 87 1.42 2.21 -12.71
CA ASN A 87 1.54 1.04 -13.58
C ASN A 87 0.45 0.99 -14.66
N SER A 88 -0.71 1.60 -14.41
CA SER A 88 -1.82 1.66 -15.37
C SER A 88 -1.56 2.70 -16.47
N ASP A 89 -0.83 3.77 -16.17
CA ASP A 89 -0.45 4.79 -17.16
C ASP A 89 0.63 4.29 -18.14
N SER A 90 1.45 3.31 -17.74
CA SER A 90 2.37 2.60 -18.65
C SER A 90 1.68 1.51 -19.49
N ALA A 91 0.39 1.28 -19.26
CA ALA A 91 -0.42 0.27 -19.95
C ALA A 91 -1.44 0.88 -20.93
N GLN A 92 -1.24 2.13 -21.39
CA GLN A 92 -1.89 2.59 -22.62
C GLN A 92 -1.33 1.95 -23.91
N ASN A 93 -0.40 0.98 -23.82
CA ASN A 93 -0.07 0.18 -24.97
C ASN A 93 -0.07 -1.32 -24.66
N SER A 94 -1.06 -2.01 -25.26
CA SER A 94 -1.27 -3.45 -25.31
C SER A 94 -1.72 -4.13 -24.01
N LEU A 95 -3.05 -4.15 -23.82
CA LEU A 95 -3.73 -5.26 -23.14
C LEU A 95 -3.49 -6.54 -23.96
N THR A 96 -2.31 -7.15 -23.85
CA THR A 96 -2.15 -8.55 -24.21
C THR A 96 -2.65 -9.35 -23.03
N ILE A 97 -3.90 -9.78 -23.13
CA ILE A 97 -4.56 -10.66 -22.15
C ILE A 97 -3.91 -12.04 -22.25
N ASN A 98 -2.67 -12.19 -21.76
CA ASN A 98 -2.04 -13.49 -21.57
C ASN A 98 -2.51 -14.08 -20.24
N GLN A 99 -3.81 -14.32 -20.13
CA GLN A 99 -4.38 -15.27 -19.19
C GLN A 99 -4.85 -16.48 -20.00
N CYS A 100 -3.90 -17.22 -20.57
CA CYS A 100 -4.10 -18.62 -20.89
C CYS A 100 -3.42 -19.41 -19.78
N GLN A 101 -4.15 -19.73 -18.71
CA GLN A 101 -3.84 -20.98 -18.02
C GLN A 101 -4.06 -22.09 -19.06
N PRO A 102 -3.08 -22.97 -19.32
CA PRO A 102 -3.40 -24.21 -20.01
C PRO A 102 -4.35 -24.98 -19.09
N ILE A 103 -5.61 -25.04 -19.49
CA ILE A 103 -6.53 -26.05 -19.00
C ILE A 103 -5.84 -27.39 -19.23
N ASN A 104 -5.58 -28.09 -18.14
CA ASN A 104 -5.02 -29.44 -18.07
C ASN A 104 -5.39 -30.26 -19.31
N PRO A 105 -4.46 -30.80 -20.11
CA PRO A 105 -4.82 -31.70 -21.19
C PRO A 105 -5.26 -33.03 -20.56
N THR A 106 -6.56 -33.19 -20.34
CA THR A 106 -7.13 -34.51 -20.13
C THR A 106 -6.98 -35.27 -21.45
N LEU A 107 -5.97 -36.13 -21.53
CA LEU A 107 -5.77 -37.07 -22.63
C LEU A 107 -6.97 -38.01 -22.72
N VAL A 108 -7.94 -37.68 -23.57
CA VAL A 108 -8.95 -38.65 -24.02
C VAL A 108 -8.40 -39.33 -25.26
N LYS A 109 -7.96 -40.58 -25.09
CA LYS A 109 -7.49 -41.44 -26.18
C LYS A 109 -8.72 -42.07 -26.86
N LEU A 110 -9.17 -41.49 -27.97
CA LEU A 110 -10.13 -42.14 -28.86
C LEU A 110 -9.37 -43.05 -29.84
N PRO A 111 -9.77 -44.33 -30.01
CA PRO A 111 -9.12 -45.20 -30.97
C PRO A 111 -9.55 -44.85 -32.40
N ASN A 112 -8.56 -44.73 -33.28
CA ASN A 112 -8.67 -44.83 -34.74
C ASN A 112 -9.08 -43.58 -35.55
N ILE A 113 -8.59 -42.40 -35.19
CA ILE A 113 -8.60 -41.20 -36.06
C ILE A 113 -7.18 -40.61 -36.05
N PRO A 114 -6.61 -40.14 -37.18
CA PRO A 114 -5.29 -39.49 -37.16
C PRO A 114 -5.31 -38.29 -36.20
N THR A 115 -4.27 -38.17 -35.39
CA THR A 115 -4.09 -37.14 -34.36
C THR A 115 -4.22 -35.74 -34.95
N VAL A 116 -5.36 -35.07 -34.76
CA VAL A 116 -5.51 -33.66 -35.17
C VAL A 116 -5.12 -32.77 -33.98
N THR A 117 -4.08 -31.97 -34.17
CA THR A 117 -3.66 -30.98 -33.18
C THR A 117 -4.37 -29.67 -33.50
N VAL A 118 -5.26 -29.22 -32.61
CA VAL A 118 -5.95 -27.94 -32.77
C VAL A 118 -5.06 -26.83 -32.18
N GLN A 119 -4.56 -25.93 -33.02
CA GLN A 119 -3.86 -24.73 -32.56
C GLN A 119 -4.75 -23.50 -32.75
N ARG A 120 -4.88 -22.73 -31.67
CA ARG A 120 -5.67 -21.49 -31.67
C ARG A 120 -4.81 -20.34 -32.18
N TYR A 121 -5.12 -19.80 -33.36
CA TYR A 121 -4.46 -18.62 -33.90
C TYR A 121 -5.46 -17.45 -33.94
N GLY A 122 -5.45 -16.61 -32.90
CA GLY A 122 -6.35 -15.46 -32.80
C GLY A 122 -7.81 -15.84 -32.47
N ARG A 123 -8.77 -15.27 -33.22
CA ARG A 123 -10.23 -15.42 -32.98
C ARG A 123 -10.90 -16.56 -33.75
N ASP A 124 -10.19 -17.20 -34.69
CA ASP A 124 -10.74 -18.28 -35.53
C ASP A 124 -9.99 -19.60 -35.30
N PHE A 125 -10.69 -20.72 -35.42
CA PHE A 125 -10.11 -22.06 -35.31
C PHE A 125 -9.80 -22.60 -36.71
N TYR A 126 -8.52 -22.92 -36.95
CA TYR A 126 -8.09 -23.60 -38.17
C TYR A 126 -7.67 -25.03 -37.84
N TYR A 127 -8.11 -25.98 -38.67
CA TYR A 127 -7.76 -27.39 -38.55
C TYR A 127 -6.65 -27.71 -39.55
N GLN A 128 -5.55 -28.29 -39.08
CA GLN A 128 -4.52 -28.84 -39.95
C GLN A 128 -4.41 -30.34 -39.69
N ILE A 129 -4.64 -31.11 -40.75
CA ILE A 129 -4.50 -32.57 -40.75
C ILE A 129 -3.05 -32.84 -41.18
N CYS A 130 -2.30 -33.57 -40.34
CA CYS A 130 -1.01 -34.16 -40.75
C CYS A 130 -1.27 -35.50 -41.46
#